data_AF-A0A6A6DS55-F1
#
_entry.id   AF-A0A6A6DS55-F1
#
_cell.length_a   1.000
_cell.length_b   1.000
_cell.length_c   1.000
_cell.angle_alpha   90.00
_cell.angle_beta   90.00
_cell.angle_gamma   90.00
#
_symmetry.space_group_name_H-M   'P 1'
#
loop_
_entity.id
_entity.type
_entity.pdbx_description
1 polymer ?
#
loop_
_entity_poly.entity_id
_entity_poly.type
_entity_poly.pdbx_seq_one_letter_code
_entity_poly.pdbx_strand_id
1 'polypeptide(L)'
;MTSKIIDDKSVHCIPFISEHLSKQRRKCLDKGEQPLPCFLELNGVQGAGKTTLTSRSPPRSLPTTILSIDDLYPTHTAQVALAQSRPDNPLIQHRGEPSTHGLGLGASVFAALKARQPGDRAHESEEVNKPGEPTIDVVVFEGWCVGFRPLSDAEVEKKWTEAREEKLWETQLAKHRLRDLLFVNDALEGYSSLHAFINIDAEDTKDVYEWRLEQEAALRASKGTGMTDEQVINFVNGYYPAYELYTATLRQGIFDSGGLGRQLRLIVDRGRRVKSVERA
;
A
#
# COMPACT_ATOMS: atom_id res chain seq x y z
N MET A 1 -6.55 28.15 1.25
CA MET A 1 -5.50 28.25 0.21
C MET A 1 -5.16 26.84 -0.23
N THR A 2 -5.11 26.54 -1.53
CA THR A 2 -4.72 25.21 -2.00
C THR A 2 -3.22 25.01 -1.78
N SER A 3 -2.85 23.99 -1.00
CA SER A 3 -1.44 23.63 -0.80
C SER A 3 -0.82 23.29 -2.15
N LYS A 4 0.27 23.98 -2.50
CA LYS A 4 0.98 23.74 -3.76
C LYS A 4 1.69 22.39 -3.66
N ILE A 5 1.14 21.37 -4.31
CA ILE A 5 1.72 20.03 -4.36
C ILE A 5 3.12 20.12 -4.98
N ILE A 6 4.13 19.89 -4.15
CA ILE A 6 5.54 19.84 -4.55
C ILE A 6 5.92 18.38 -4.78
N ASP A 7 6.53 18.14 -5.94
CA ASP A 7 6.99 16.82 -6.35
C ASP A 7 8.51 16.75 -6.16
N ASP A 8 8.89 16.35 -4.95
CA ASP A 8 10.25 16.10 -4.50
C ASP A 8 10.58 14.59 -4.48
N LYS A 9 9.60 13.72 -4.72
CA LYS A 9 9.74 12.25 -4.65
C LYS A 9 10.20 11.67 -5.98
N SER A 10 9.69 12.18 -7.10
CA SER A 10 10.02 11.66 -8.44
C SER A 10 11.52 11.67 -8.73
N VAL A 11 12.28 12.64 -8.19
CA VAL A 11 13.74 12.74 -8.38
C VAL A 11 14.50 11.55 -7.78
N HIS A 12 13.92 10.86 -6.79
CA HIS A 12 14.48 9.70 -6.12
C HIS A 12 13.89 8.39 -6.65
N CYS A 13 12.58 8.36 -6.91
CA CYS A 13 11.87 7.19 -7.43
C CYS A 13 12.27 6.85 -8.87
N ILE A 14 12.31 7.82 -9.79
CA ILE A 14 12.55 7.54 -11.22
C ILE A 14 13.92 6.88 -11.47
N PRO A 15 15.04 7.33 -10.87
CA PRO A 15 16.33 6.64 -11.02
C PRO A 15 16.32 5.23 -10.45
N PHE A 16 15.70 5.02 -9.27
CA PHE A 16 15.56 3.71 -8.63
C PHE A 16 14.77 2.73 -9.51
N ILE A 17 13.60 3.15 -9.99
CA ILE A 17 12.75 2.37 -10.90
C ILE A 17 13.52 2.00 -12.18
N SER A 18 14.18 2.99 -12.80
CA SER A 18 14.98 2.80 -14.03
C SER A 18 16.16 1.83 -13.84
N GLU A 19 16.80 1.87 -12.67
CA GLU A 19 17.90 0.98 -12.29
C GLU A 19 17.42 -0.48 -12.18
N HIS A 20 16.30 -0.73 -11.48
CA HIS A 20 15.72 -2.06 -11.33
C HIS A 20 15.21 -2.63 -12.65
N LEU A 21 14.51 -1.83 -13.44
CA LEU A 21 14.08 -2.18 -14.80
C LEU A 21 15.24 -2.62 -15.68
N SER A 22 16.32 -1.82 -15.69
CA SER A 22 17.51 -2.12 -16.48
C SER A 22 18.22 -3.40 -16.00
N LYS A 23 18.29 -3.62 -14.69
CA LYS A 23 18.84 -4.85 -14.09
C LYS A 23 18.01 -6.08 -14.44
N GLN A 24 16.67 -6.01 -14.36
CA GLN A 24 15.78 -7.11 -14.71
C GLN A 24 15.85 -7.44 -16.21
N ARG A 25 15.74 -6.42 -17.08
CA ARG A 25 15.80 -6.61 -18.54
C ARG A 25 17.08 -7.30 -18.98
N ARG A 26 18.24 -6.85 -18.48
CA ARG A 26 19.52 -7.54 -18.74
C ARG A 26 19.47 -9.00 -18.30
N LYS A 27 19.08 -9.30 -17.05
CA LYS A 27 18.97 -10.68 -16.54
C LYS A 27 18.09 -11.61 -17.37
N CYS A 28 17.03 -11.11 -18.02
CA CYS A 28 16.22 -11.91 -18.96
C CYS A 28 16.95 -12.10 -20.29
N LEU A 29 17.48 -11.01 -20.89
CA LEU A 29 18.18 -11.06 -22.17
C LEU A 29 19.44 -11.92 -22.12
N ASP A 30 20.20 -11.87 -21.02
CA ASP A 30 21.41 -12.69 -20.77
C ASP A 30 21.10 -14.20 -20.74
N LYS A 31 19.82 -14.58 -20.51
CA LYS A 31 19.32 -15.96 -20.57
C LYS A 31 18.62 -16.32 -21.88
N GLY A 32 18.47 -15.37 -22.80
CA GLY A 32 17.62 -15.53 -23.99
C GLY A 32 16.11 -15.49 -23.70
N GLU A 33 15.70 -15.04 -22.52
CA GLU A 33 14.30 -14.91 -22.11
C GLU A 33 13.73 -13.54 -22.56
N GLN A 34 12.45 -13.51 -22.93
CA GLN A 34 11.73 -12.24 -23.12
C GLN A 34 11.58 -11.50 -21.78
N PRO A 35 11.89 -10.19 -21.67
CA PRO A 35 11.74 -9.45 -20.43
C PRO A 35 10.29 -9.42 -19.93
N LEU A 36 10.05 -10.07 -18.80
CA LEU A 36 8.77 -9.97 -18.07
C LEU A 36 8.51 -8.52 -17.63
N PRO A 37 7.25 -8.11 -17.44
CA PRO A 37 6.94 -6.82 -16.82
C PRO A 37 7.60 -6.70 -15.45
N CYS A 38 8.06 -5.50 -15.12
CA CYS A 38 8.57 -5.20 -13.79
C CYS A 38 7.40 -4.89 -12.86
N PHE A 39 7.46 -5.40 -11.65
CA PHE A 39 6.43 -5.17 -10.64
C PHE A 39 7.05 -4.37 -9.50
N LEU A 40 6.66 -3.10 -9.44
CA LEU A 40 7.08 -2.14 -8.43
C LEU A 40 5.96 -2.02 -7.40
N GLU A 41 6.31 -2.22 -6.14
CA GLU A 41 5.40 -1.98 -5.03
C GLU A 41 5.61 -0.59 -4.45
N LEU A 42 4.51 0.11 -4.16
CA LEU A 42 4.52 1.45 -3.57
C LEU A 42 3.67 1.47 -2.30
N ASN A 43 4.33 1.40 -1.15
CA ASN A 43 3.74 1.74 0.12
C ASN A 43 3.78 3.25 0.37
N GLY A 44 2.83 3.71 1.17
CA GLY A 44 2.90 4.96 1.88
C GLY A 44 1.62 5.14 2.68
N VAL A 45 1.72 5.76 3.85
CA VAL A 45 0.55 6.00 4.71
C VAL A 45 -0.52 6.83 3.97
N GLN A 46 -1.76 6.78 4.43
CA GLN A 46 -2.87 7.52 3.80
C GLN A 46 -2.54 9.03 3.72
N GLY A 47 -2.77 9.65 2.57
CA GLY A 47 -2.45 11.07 2.34
C GLY A 47 -0.98 11.43 2.09
N ALA A 48 -0.01 10.50 2.16
CA ALA A 48 1.42 10.77 1.95
C ALA A 48 1.84 11.14 0.51
N GLY A 49 0.91 11.09 -0.45
CA GLY A 49 1.14 11.52 -1.84
C GLY A 49 1.47 10.41 -2.85
N LYS A 50 1.20 9.13 -2.55
CA LYS A 50 1.33 8.00 -3.51
C LYS A 50 0.78 8.33 -4.90
N THR A 51 -0.47 8.79 -4.97
CA THR A 51 -1.17 9.16 -6.22
C THR A 51 -0.50 10.32 -6.97
N THR A 52 0.19 11.22 -6.25
CA THR A 52 0.96 12.32 -6.88
C THR A 52 2.21 11.76 -7.58
N LEU A 53 2.87 10.79 -6.96
CA LEU A 53 3.99 10.09 -7.58
C LEU A 53 3.48 9.30 -8.79
N THR A 54 2.49 8.43 -8.64
CA THR A 54 2.05 7.54 -9.73
C THR A 54 1.47 8.28 -10.93
N SER A 55 0.74 9.39 -10.73
CA SER A 55 0.21 10.21 -11.83
C SER A 55 1.25 11.05 -12.58
N ARG A 56 2.47 11.23 -12.04
CA ARG A 56 3.51 12.11 -12.61
C ARG A 56 4.80 11.37 -12.99
N SER A 57 5.05 10.20 -12.42
CA SER A 57 6.36 9.55 -12.37
C SER A 57 6.64 8.38 -13.33
N PRO A 58 5.74 7.79 -14.16
CA PRO A 58 6.24 6.84 -15.15
C PRO A 58 7.18 7.61 -16.11
N PRO A 59 8.42 7.15 -16.32
CA PRO A 59 9.28 7.76 -17.33
C PRO A 59 8.52 7.69 -18.64
N ARG A 60 8.32 8.84 -19.31
CA ARG A 60 7.39 9.03 -20.44
C ARG A 60 7.66 8.13 -21.67
N SER A 61 8.69 7.28 -21.60
CA SER A 61 9.12 6.31 -22.58
C SER A 61 8.75 4.84 -22.25
N LEU A 62 8.14 4.53 -21.10
CA LEU A 62 7.80 3.14 -20.71
C LEU A 62 6.29 2.92 -20.51
N PRO A 63 5.67 1.96 -21.23
CA PRO A 63 4.30 1.51 -20.98
C PRO A 63 4.13 1.07 -19.52
N THR A 64 3.34 1.82 -18.76
CA THR A 64 3.18 1.65 -17.31
C THR A 64 1.71 1.61 -16.93
N THR A 65 1.32 0.64 -16.12
CA THR A 65 0.01 0.64 -15.42
C THR A 65 0.18 0.88 -13.94
N ILE A 66 -0.89 1.40 -13.33
CA ILE A 66 -1.08 1.46 -11.89
C ILE A 66 -2.23 0.51 -11.56
N LEU A 67 -2.04 -0.27 -10.50
CA LEU A 67 -3.04 -1.10 -9.84
C LEU A 67 -3.05 -0.69 -8.36
N SER A 68 -4.18 -0.21 -7.86
CA SER A 68 -4.34 0.02 -6.42
C SER A 68 -4.71 -1.29 -5.73
N ILE A 69 -4.35 -1.44 -4.46
CA ILE A 69 -4.88 -2.52 -3.63
C ILE A 69 -6.38 -2.34 -3.37
N ASP A 70 -6.86 -1.10 -3.37
CA ASP A 70 -8.27 -0.78 -3.18
C ASP A 70 -9.12 -1.21 -4.40
N ASP A 71 -8.53 -1.34 -5.59
CA ASP A 71 -9.18 -1.91 -6.79
C ASP A 71 -9.50 -3.41 -6.58
N LEU A 72 -8.74 -4.08 -5.71
CA LEU A 72 -8.86 -5.51 -5.42
C LEU A 72 -9.86 -5.81 -4.29
N TYR A 73 -10.69 -4.85 -3.86
CA TYR A 73 -11.77 -5.17 -2.91
C TYR A 73 -12.77 -6.17 -3.52
N PRO A 74 -13.30 -7.11 -2.70
CA PRO A 74 -14.31 -8.05 -3.13
C PRO A 74 -15.64 -7.34 -3.39
N THR A 75 -16.56 -8.04 -4.05
CA THR A 75 -17.92 -7.51 -4.27
C THR A 75 -18.60 -7.15 -2.94
N HIS A 76 -19.53 -6.18 -2.98
CA HIS A 76 -20.30 -5.77 -1.79
C HIS A 76 -20.92 -6.97 -1.04
N THR A 77 -21.47 -7.94 -1.78
CA THR A 77 -22.04 -9.16 -1.19
C THR A 77 -21.01 -9.98 -0.41
N ALA A 78 -19.79 -10.12 -0.93
CA ALA A 78 -18.71 -10.83 -0.26
C ALA A 78 -18.15 -10.06 0.95
N GLN A 79 -18.05 -8.73 0.88
CA GLN A 79 -17.70 -7.88 2.03
C GLN A 79 -18.75 -7.99 3.15
N VAL A 80 -20.04 -7.99 2.81
CA VAL A 80 -21.13 -8.18 3.79
C VAL A 80 -21.07 -9.58 4.42
N ALA A 81 -20.81 -10.62 3.63
CA ALA A 81 -20.64 -11.98 4.15
C ALA A 81 -19.43 -12.11 5.10
N LEU A 82 -18.31 -11.45 4.78
CA LEU A 82 -17.13 -11.38 5.66
C LEU A 82 -17.47 -10.72 7.00
N ALA A 83 -18.10 -9.54 6.98
CA ALA A 83 -18.53 -8.83 8.18
C ALA A 83 -19.49 -9.68 9.04
N GLN A 84 -20.49 -10.32 8.41
CA GLN A 84 -21.45 -11.21 9.08
C GLN A 84 -20.80 -12.48 9.67
N SER A 85 -19.68 -12.95 9.12
CA SER A 85 -18.97 -14.12 9.66
C SER A 85 -18.27 -13.83 11.00
N ARG A 86 -17.97 -12.56 11.30
CA ARG A 86 -17.35 -12.11 12.56
C ARG A 86 -17.97 -10.77 13.00
N PRO A 87 -19.24 -10.75 13.44
CA PRO A 87 -19.97 -9.51 13.70
C PRO A 87 -19.32 -8.63 14.77
N ASP A 88 -18.61 -9.24 15.73
CA ASP A 88 -17.93 -8.49 16.78
C ASP A 88 -16.55 -7.94 16.37
N ASN A 89 -16.00 -8.26 15.19
CA ASN A 89 -14.66 -7.80 14.79
C ASN A 89 -14.76 -6.45 14.05
N PRO A 90 -14.42 -5.31 14.68
CA PRO A 90 -14.61 -3.99 14.08
C PRO A 90 -13.72 -3.77 12.84
N LEU A 91 -12.56 -4.42 12.76
CA LEU A 91 -11.56 -4.23 11.70
C LEU A 91 -12.02 -4.70 10.32
N ILE A 92 -13.09 -5.51 10.25
CA ILE A 92 -13.55 -6.13 8.99
C ILE A 92 -15.03 -5.87 8.68
N GLN A 93 -15.70 -5.00 9.45
CA GLN A 93 -17.09 -4.60 9.16
C GLN A 93 -17.19 -3.81 7.85
N HIS A 94 -16.10 -3.16 7.44
CA HIS A 94 -15.96 -2.40 6.21
C HIS A 94 -14.67 -2.79 5.50
N ARG A 95 -14.56 -2.42 4.22
CA ARG A 95 -13.35 -2.58 3.42
C ARG A 95 -12.22 -1.68 3.98
N GLY A 96 -11.00 -2.20 4.10
CA GLY A 96 -9.86 -1.42 4.59
C GLY A 96 -8.66 -2.26 5.00
N GLU A 97 -8.74 -2.92 6.16
CA GLU A 97 -7.65 -3.74 6.72
C GLU A 97 -7.30 -4.95 5.82
N PRO A 98 -6.07 -5.49 5.89
CA PRO A 98 -5.78 -6.83 5.41
C PRO A 98 -6.82 -7.84 5.92
N SER A 99 -7.06 -8.89 5.14
CA SER A 99 -8.26 -9.76 5.12
C SER A 99 -9.46 -9.24 4.31
N THR A 100 -9.58 -7.92 4.07
CA THR A 100 -10.74 -7.38 3.32
C THR A 100 -10.55 -7.29 1.80
N HIS A 101 -9.40 -7.68 1.25
CA HIS A 101 -9.13 -7.70 -0.20
C HIS A 101 -9.34 -9.10 -0.82
N GLY A 102 -9.77 -9.14 -2.08
CA GLY A 102 -9.97 -10.37 -2.85
C GLY A 102 -8.64 -10.95 -3.37
N LEU A 103 -7.91 -11.68 -2.52
CA LEU A 103 -6.60 -12.25 -2.88
C LEU A 103 -6.58 -13.11 -4.16
N GLY A 104 -7.65 -13.88 -4.41
CA GLY A 104 -7.77 -14.67 -5.65
C GLY A 104 -7.93 -13.80 -6.92
N LEU A 105 -8.58 -12.64 -6.80
CA LEU A 105 -8.67 -11.64 -7.87
C LEU A 105 -7.34 -10.92 -8.07
N GLY A 106 -6.65 -10.56 -6.98
CA GLY A 106 -5.27 -10.07 -7.06
C GLY A 106 -4.38 -11.05 -7.82
N ALA A 107 -4.34 -12.31 -7.41
CA ALA A 107 -3.51 -13.35 -8.04
C ALA A 107 -3.80 -13.53 -9.54
N SER A 108 -5.07 -13.48 -9.97
CA SER A 108 -5.42 -13.58 -11.40
C SER A 108 -5.01 -12.34 -12.20
N VAL A 109 -5.21 -11.13 -11.66
CA VAL A 109 -4.75 -9.87 -12.27
C VAL A 109 -3.22 -9.84 -12.40
N PHE A 110 -2.48 -10.21 -11.34
CA PHE A 110 -1.02 -10.31 -11.38
C PHE A 110 -0.53 -11.34 -12.41
N ALA A 111 -1.20 -12.49 -12.53
CA ALA A 111 -0.87 -13.49 -13.53
C ALA A 111 -1.11 -13.00 -14.97
N ALA A 112 -2.26 -12.36 -15.23
CA ALA A 112 -2.60 -11.79 -16.55
C ALA A 112 -1.60 -10.71 -16.98
N LEU A 113 -1.30 -9.76 -16.07
CA LEU A 113 -0.30 -8.72 -16.30
C LEU A 113 1.09 -9.32 -16.58
N LYS A 114 1.54 -10.27 -15.77
CA LYS A 114 2.85 -10.94 -15.94
C LYS A 114 2.95 -11.68 -17.29
N ALA A 115 1.85 -12.27 -17.75
CA ALA A 115 1.74 -12.96 -19.03
C ALA A 115 1.47 -12.02 -20.23
N ARG A 116 1.44 -10.69 -20.01
CA ARG A 116 1.08 -9.65 -21.01
C ARG A 116 -0.24 -9.95 -21.75
N GLN A 117 -1.18 -10.62 -21.08
CA GLN A 117 -2.50 -10.90 -21.63
C GLN A 117 -3.41 -9.68 -21.44
N PRO A 118 -4.47 -9.53 -22.27
CA PRO A 118 -5.60 -8.67 -21.96
C PRO A 118 -6.11 -8.99 -20.55
N GLY A 119 -6.18 -7.97 -19.71
CA GLY A 119 -6.47 -8.13 -18.29
C GLY A 119 -7.32 -6.99 -17.78
N ASP A 120 -8.39 -7.34 -17.06
CA ASP A 120 -9.27 -6.38 -16.46
C ASP A 120 -8.65 -5.73 -15.21
N ARG A 121 -8.84 -4.41 -15.08
CA ARG A 121 -8.68 -3.72 -13.81
C ARG A 121 -9.95 -3.94 -13.00
N ALA A 122 -9.81 -4.66 -11.89
CA ALA A 122 -10.91 -4.85 -10.96
C ALA A 122 -11.52 -3.50 -10.55
N HIS A 123 -12.86 -3.41 -10.65
CA HIS A 123 -13.69 -2.22 -10.38
C HIS A 123 -13.28 -0.91 -11.10
N GLU A 124 -14.14 -0.44 -12.02
CA GLU A 124 -13.94 0.73 -12.92
C GLU A 124 -12.88 0.50 -14.02
N SER A 125 -13.15 -0.54 -14.81
CA SER A 125 -12.27 -1.21 -15.76
C SER A 125 -11.74 -0.40 -16.95
N GLU A 126 -10.47 0.00 -16.87
CA GLU A 126 -9.62 0.16 -18.06
C GLU A 126 -8.80 -1.13 -18.28
N GLU A 127 -9.30 -2.03 -19.12
CA GLU A 127 -8.56 -3.21 -19.60
C GLU A 127 -7.23 -2.80 -20.28
N VAL A 128 -6.14 -3.52 -19.99
CA VAL A 128 -4.79 -3.24 -20.52
C VAL A 128 -4.23 -4.41 -21.34
N ASN A 129 -3.20 -4.13 -22.15
CA ASN A 129 -2.61 -5.07 -23.13
C ASN A 129 -3.59 -5.49 -24.24
N LYS A 130 -4.49 -4.60 -24.69
CA LYS A 130 -5.39 -4.93 -25.80
C LYS A 130 -4.62 -5.12 -27.12
N PRO A 131 -5.16 -5.89 -28.08
CA PRO A 131 -4.57 -5.99 -29.42
C PRO A 131 -4.36 -4.62 -30.07
N GLY A 132 -3.10 -4.27 -30.36
CA GLY A 132 -2.71 -2.98 -30.95
C GLY A 132 -2.21 -1.93 -29.95
N GLU A 133 -2.33 -2.17 -28.65
CA GLU A 133 -1.73 -1.31 -27.61
C GLU A 133 -0.27 -1.71 -27.31
N PRO A 134 0.59 -0.79 -26.84
CA PRO A 134 1.89 -1.14 -26.29
C PRO A 134 1.74 -2.04 -25.06
N THR A 135 2.34 -3.22 -25.07
CA THR A 135 2.32 -4.12 -23.91
C THR A 135 2.99 -3.48 -22.70
N ILE A 136 2.38 -3.60 -21.54
CA ILE A 136 2.86 -3.03 -20.29
C ILE A 136 4.22 -3.62 -19.90
N ASP A 137 5.17 -2.73 -19.59
CA ASP A 137 6.52 -3.05 -19.14
C ASP A 137 6.72 -2.80 -17.64
N VAL A 138 5.90 -1.94 -17.04
CA VAL A 138 5.95 -1.58 -15.62
C VAL A 138 4.55 -1.66 -15.01
N VAL A 139 4.41 -2.41 -13.94
CA VAL A 139 3.22 -2.45 -13.09
C VAL A 139 3.58 -1.82 -11.76
N VAL A 140 2.93 -0.70 -11.42
CA VAL A 140 3.00 -0.10 -10.08
C VAL A 140 1.82 -0.63 -9.27
N PHE A 141 2.08 -1.50 -8.31
CA PHE A 141 1.10 -1.92 -7.32
C PHE A 141 1.20 -1.01 -6.10
N GLU A 142 0.17 -0.24 -5.82
CA GLU A 142 0.21 0.77 -4.75
C GLU A 142 -0.87 0.54 -3.69
N GLY A 143 -0.55 0.88 -2.44
CA GLY A 143 -1.51 0.74 -1.35
C GLY A 143 -0.91 1.12 -0.01
N TRP A 144 -1.77 1.33 0.98
CA TRP A 144 -1.35 1.80 2.31
C TRP A 144 -0.74 0.68 3.18
N CYS A 145 -1.16 -0.58 2.96
CA CYS A 145 -0.66 -1.79 3.62
C CYS A 145 0.21 -2.70 2.73
N VAL A 146 0.49 -2.30 1.47
CA VAL A 146 1.34 -3.07 0.55
C VAL A 146 2.75 -3.22 1.16
N GLY A 147 3.28 -4.43 1.21
CA GLY A 147 4.58 -4.72 1.83
C GLY A 147 4.55 -4.90 3.35
N PHE A 148 3.41 -4.71 4.04
CA PHE A 148 3.28 -5.18 5.43
C PHE A 148 3.53 -6.69 5.49
N ARG A 149 4.13 -7.15 6.58
CA ARG A 149 4.48 -8.55 6.82
C ARG A 149 3.75 -9.05 8.06
N PRO A 150 3.27 -10.31 8.06
CA PRO A 150 2.80 -10.92 9.29
C PRO A 150 3.94 -10.96 10.31
N LEU A 151 3.61 -10.72 11.56
CA LEU A 151 4.46 -11.00 12.71
C LEU A 151 4.13 -12.40 13.25
N SER A 152 4.98 -12.96 14.10
CA SER A 152 4.57 -14.14 14.87
C SER A 152 3.49 -13.78 15.90
N ASP A 153 2.58 -14.70 16.22
CA ASP A 153 1.53 -14.51 17.23
C ASP A 153 2.08 -13.94 18.54
N ALA A 154 3.25 -14.43 18.97
CA ALA A 154 3.94 -13.99 20.18
C ALA A 154 4.41 -12.52 20.10
N GLU A 155 4.80 -12.03 18.92
CA GLU A 155 5.13 -10.61 18.71
C GLU A 155 3.89 -9.71 18.67
N VAL A 156 2.78 -10.20 18.10
CA VAL A 156 1.48 -9.49 18.14
C VAL A 156 0.97 -9.41 19.58
N GLU A 157 0.96 -10.53 20.31
CA GLU A 157 0.55 -10.59 21.71
C GLU A 157 1.44 -9.73 22.61
N LYS A 158 2.75 -9.75 22.40
CA LYS A 158 3.69 -8.87 23.11
C LYS A 158 3.36 -7.39 22.90
N LYS A 159 3.30 -6.92 21.64
CA LYS A 159 2.97 -5.53 21.29
C LYS A 159 1.62 -5.09 21.85
N TRP A 160 0.62 -5.97 21.80
CA TRP A 160 -0.71 -5.72 22.34
C TRP A 160 -0.71 -5.64 23.88
N THR A 161 0.07 -6.48 24.55
CA THR A 161 0.22 -6.48 26.00
C THR A 161 0.93 -5.20 26.47
N GLU A 162 2.06 -4.85 25.85
CA GLU A 162 2.81 -3.60 26.12
C GLU A 162 1.90 -2.37 25.99
N ALA A 163 1.14 -2.26 24.90
CA ALA A 163 0.20 -1.16 24.68
C ALA A 163 -0.89 -1.02 25.78
N ARG A 164 -1.29 -2.13 26.41
CA ARG A 164 -2.28 -2.16 27.50
C ARG A 164 -1.66 -1.90 28.87
N GLU A 165 -0.48 -2.44 29.15
CA GLU A 165 0.20 -2.34 30.45
C GLU A 165 0.82 -0.96 30.68
N GLU A 166 1.47 -0.38 29.66
CA GLU A 166 2.03 0.98 29.71
C GLU A 166 0.95 2.07 29.80
N LYS A 167 -0.34 1.69 29.76
CA LYS A 167 -1.50 2.58 29.68
C LYS A 167 -1.36 3.57 28.54
N LEU A 168 -0.87 3.12 27.38
CA LEU A 168 -0.91 3.88 26.14
C LEU A 168 -2.34 3.86 25.58
N TRP A 169 -3.30 4.43 26.33
CA TRP A 169 -4.72 4.51 25.98
C TRP A 169 -4.98 5.34 24.70
N GLU A 170 -3.97 6.07 24.22
CA GLU A 170 -3.96 6.68 22.89
C GLU A 170 -3.83 5.65 21.75
N THR A 171 -3.13 4.53 21.95
CA THR A 171 -2.93 3.50 20.91
C THR A 171 -4.25 2.90 20.45
N GLN A 172 -4.26 2.36 19.24
CA GLN A 172 -5.41 1.59 18.75
C GLN A 172 -5.24 0.10 19.04
N LEU A 173 -4.02 -0.43 19.20
CA LEU A 173 -3.78 -1.80 19.69
C LEU A 173 -4.54 -2.11 20.99
N ALA A 174 -4.43 -1.24 22.01
CA ALA A 174 -5.08 -1.46 23.30
C ALA A 174 -6.61 -1.43 23.25
N LYS A 175 -7.20 -0.88 22.17
CA LYS A 175 -8.65 -0.75 21.95
C LYS A 175 -9.25 -1.93 21.18
N HIS A 176 -8.41 -2.77 20.57
CA HIS A 176 -8.82 -3.96 19.82
C HIS A 176 -8.54 -5.23 20.63
N ARG A 177 -9.27 -6.32 20.33
CA ARG A 177 -9.00 -7.62 20.98
C ARG A 177 -7.88 -8.32 20.22
N LEU A 178 -7.00 -9.01 20.93
CA LEU A 178 -5.90 -9.77 20.33
C LEU A 178 -6.34 -10.68 19.17
N ARG A 179 -7.47 -11.40 19.33
CA ARG A 179 -8.05 -12.28 18.29
C ARG A 179 -8.46 -11.56 16.99
N ASP A 180 -8.74 -10.26 17.05
CA ASP A 180 -9.13 -9.46 15.88
C ASP A 180 -7.87 -8.99 15.14
N LEU A 181 -6.82 -8.62 15.90
CA LEU A 181 -5.50 -8.27 15.37
C LEU A 181 -4.80 -9.48 14.72
N LEU A 182 -4.84 -10.64 15.37
CA LEU A 182 -4.34 -11.89 14.81
C LEU A 182 -5.05 -12.25 13.50
N PHE A 183 -6.36 -12.07 13.39
CA PHE A 183 -7.06 -12.33 12.13
C PHE A 183 -6.57 -11.46 10.94
N VAL A 184 -6.22 -10.20 11.21
CA VAL A 184 -5.62 -9.30 10.20
C VAL A 184 -4.17 -9.72 9.91
N ASN A 185 -3.43 -10.17 10.92
CA ASN A 185 -2.06 -10.68 10.81
C ASN A 185 -2.00 -11.95 9.95
N ASP A 186 -2.82 -12.97 10.25
CA ASP A 186 -2.90 -14.23 9.49
C ASP A 186 -3.18 -13.96 8.01
N ALA A 187 -4.06 -13.00 7.72
CA ALA A 187 -4.40 -12.65 6.36
C ALA A 187 -3.21 -12.08 5.57
N LEU A 188 -2.23 -11.43 6.21
CA LEU A 188 -1.04 -10.88 5.55
C LEU A 188 -0.12 -11.95 4.95
N GLU A 189 -0.22 -13.23 5.35
CA GLU A 189 0.53 -14.32 4.69
C GLU A 189 0.23 -14.41 3.19
N GLY A 190 -1.01 -14.07 2.78
CA GLY A 190 -1.42 -14.02 1.37
C GLY A 190 -0.90 -12.82 0.58
N TYR A 191 -0.28 -11.82 1.24
CA TYR A 191 0.19 -10.56 0.64
C TYR A 191 1.68 -10.68 0.31
N SER A 192 1.99 -11.54 -0.67
CA SER A 192 3.36 -11.76 -1.17
C SER A 192 3.94 -10.50 -1.82
N SER A 193 5.26 -10.28 -1.71
CA SER A 193 5.95 -9.10 -2.28
C SER A 193 6.70 -9.40 -3.59
N LEU A 194 6.87 -8.35 -4.40
CA LEU A 194 7.29 -8.41 -5.80
C LEU A 194 8.76 -7.90 -6.01
N HIS A 195 9.05 -7.26 -7.14
CA HIS A 195 10.43 -7.14 -7.63
C HIS A 195 11.23 -5.99 -7.00
N ALA A 196 10.62 -4.83 -6.76
CA ALA A 196 11.24 -3.69 -6.07
C ALA A 196 10.18 -2.94 -5.26
N PHE A 197 10.60 -2.30 -4.16
CA PHE A 197 9.70 -1.68 -3.19
C PHE A 197 10.07 -0.22 -2.93
N ILE A 198 9.07 0.66 -2.91
CA ILE A 198 9.19 2.06 -2.49
C ILE A 198 8.26 2.28 -1.30
N ASN A 199 8.79 2.85 -0.22
CA ASN A 199 8.03 3.26 0.96
C ASN A 199 8.06 4.78 1.09
N ILE A 200 6.90 5.43 1.05
CA ILE A 200 6.74 6.83 1.45
C ILE A 200 6.32 6.84 2.93
N ASP A 201 7.32 6.86 3.79
CA ASP A 201 7.18 6.75 5.25
C ASP A 201 7.04 8.13 5.90
N ALA A 202 6.19 8.25 6.90
CA ALA A 202 6.05 9.49 7.67
C ALA A 202 7.10 9.54 8.80
N GLU A 203 7.65 10.73 9.09
CA GLU A 203 8.51 10.96 10.26
C GLU A 203 7.77 10.57 11.56
N ASP A 204 6.50 10.97 11.69
CA ASP A 204 5.54 10.46 12.67
C ASP A 204 4.33 9.85 11.95
N THR A 205 3.97 8.59 12.23
CA THR A 205 2.78 7.96 11.65
C THR A 205 1.47 8.63 12.07
N LYS A 206 1.46 9.38 13.20
CA LYS A 206 0.28 10.15 13.65
C LYS A 206 -0.12 11.26 12.66
N ASP A 207 0.78 11.72 11.79
CA ASP A 207 0.46 12.71 10.74
C ASP A 207 -0.67 12.21 9.79
N VAL A 208 -0.90 10.90 9.69
CA VAL A 208 -1.98 10.30 8.90
C VAL A 208 -3.38 10.82 9.29
N TYR A 209 -3.61 11.14 10.56
CA TYR A 209 -4.88 11.68 11.04
C TYR A 209 -5.15 13.07 10.43
N GLU A 210 -4.15 13.96 10.49
CA GLU A 210 -4.23 15.30 9.91
C GLU A 210 -4.29 15.26 8.39
N TRP A 211 -3.50 14.40 7.75
CA TRP A 211 -3.52 14.25 6.29
C TRP A 211 -4.87 13.73 5.77
N ARG A 212 -5.55 12.85 6.53
CA ARG A 212 -6.90 12.41 6.20
C ARG A 212 -7.94 13.51 6.44
N LEU A 213 -7.81 14.29 7.51
CA LEU A 213 -8.66 15.47 7.79
C LEU A 213 -8.54 16.53 6.69
N GLU A 214 -7.32 16.87 6.25
CA GLU A 214 -7.08 17.80 5.14
C GLU A 214 -7.71 17.29 3.82
N GLN A 215 -7.55 15.98 3.54
CA GLN A 215 -8.14 15.35 2.36
C GLN A 215 -9.67 15.40 2.39
N GLU A 216 -10.27 15.08 3.54
CA GLU A 216 -11.73 15.10 3.68
C GLU A 216 -12.28 16.53 3.65
N ALA A 217 -11.58 17.50 4.26
CA ALA A 217 -11.94 18.91 4.17
C ALA A 217 -11.92 19.42 2.71
N ALA A 218 -10.92 19.02 1.92
CA ALA A 218 -10.88 19.32 0.49
C ALA A 218 -12.01 18.62 -0.29
N LEU A 219 -12.36 17.38 0.05
CA LEU A 219 -13.48 16.66 -0.56
C LEU A 219 -14.82 17.35 -0.25
N ARG A 220 -15.08 17.70 1.02
CA ARG A 220 -16.25 18.46 1.46
C ARG A 220 -16.37 19.80 0.73
N ALA A 221 -15.25 20.53 0.59
CA ALA A 221 -15.23 21.80 -0.14
C ALA A 221 -15.50 21.62 -1.65
N SER A 222 -15.13 20.48 -2.24
CA SER A 222 -15.31 20.21 -3.67
C SER A 222 -16.65 19.56 -4.04
N LYS A 223 -17.25 18.75 -3.15
CA LYS A 223 -18.46 17.97 -3.43
C LYS A 223 -19.67 18.33 -2.55
N GLY A 224 -19.48 19.18 -1.54
CA GLY A 224 -20.53 19.54 -0.56
C GLY A 224 -20.87 18.45 0.46
N THR A 225 -20.26 17.26 0.34
CA THR A 225 -20.50 16.09 1.21
C THR A 225 -19.19 15.41 1.58
N GLY A 226 -19.20 14.65 2.68
CA GLY A 226 -18.04 13.94 3.23
C GLY A 226 -18.25 13.62 4.71
N MET A 227 -17.30 12.90 5.30
CA MET A 227 -17.29 12.59 6.73
C MET A 227 -17.08 13.85 7.59
N THR A 228 -17.64 13.89 8.80
CA THR A 228 -17.25 14.86 9.83
C THR A 228 -15.82 14.59 10.32
N ASP A 229 -15.20 15.55 11.01
CA ASP A 229 -13.83 15.35 11.52
C ASP A 229 -13.75 14.20 12.54
N GLU A 230 -14.77 14.03 13.39
CA GLU A 230 -14.91 12.87 14.28
C GLU A 230 -15.03 11.54 13.49
N GLN A 231 -15.83 11.51 12.43
CA GLN A 231 -15.94 10.35 11.55
C GLN A 231 -14.61 10.04 10.85
N VAL A 232 -13.82 11.06 10.48
CA VAL A 232 -12.46 10.87 9.94
C VAL A 232 -11.51 10.27 10.99
N ILE A 233 -11.53 10.75 12.23
CA ILE A 233 -10.72 10.16 13.32
C ILE A 233 -11.12 8.69 13.53
N ASN A 234 -12.42 8.40 13.61
CA ASN A 234 -12.92 7.03 13.78
C ASN A 234 -12.63 6.12 12.56
N PHE A 235 -12.64 6.67 11.35
CA PHE A 235 -12.18 5.98 10.15
C PHE A 235 -10.71 5.61 10.28
N VAL A 236 -9.82 6.56 10.56
CA VAL A 236 -8.37 6.31 10.69
C VAL A 236 -8.06 5.34 11.84
N ASN A 237 -8.79 5.41 12.96
CA ASN A 237 -8.67 4.47 14.07
C ASN A 237 -8.83 2.99 13.64
N GLY A 238 -9.60 2.71 12.59
CA GLY A 238 -9.79 1.37 12.03
C GLY A 238 -8.66 0.86 11.12
N TYR A 239 -7.65 1.69 10.81
CA TYR A 239 -6.44 1.32 10.04
C TYR A 239 -5.16 1.44 10.87
N TYR A 240 -5.21 2.23 11.95
CA TYR A 240 -4.02 2.56 12.75
C TYR A 240 -3.37 1.38 13.49
N PRO A 241 -4.10 0.34 13.97
CA PRO A 241 -3.48 -0.87 14.54
C PRO A 241 -2.43 -1.50 13.61
N ALA A 242 -2.69 -1.53 12.29
CA ALA A 242 -1.75 -2.05 11.33
C ALA A 242 -0.47 -1.20 11.20
N TYR A 243 -0.54 0.12 11.33
CA TYR A 243 0.68 0.95 11.43
C TYR A 243 1.47 0.65 12.73
N GLU A 244 0.79 0.46 13.86
CA GLU A 244 1.41 0.14 15.16
C GLU A 244 2.08 -1.26 15.17
N LEU A 245 1.52 -2.24 14.46
CA LEU A 245 2.12 -3.56 14.28
C LEU A 245 3.27 -3.54 13.26
N TYR A 246 3.00 -3.18 12.01
CA TYR A 246 3.80 -3.59 10.85
C TYR A 246 4.81 -2.55 10.35
N THR A 247 4.64 -1.26 10.68
CA THR A 247 5.53 -0.20 10.17
C THR A 247 6.98 -0.37 10.64
N ALA A 248 7.21 -0.93 11.83
CA ALA A 248 8.57 -1.21 12.32
C ALA A 248 9.33 -2.19 11.41
N THR A 249 8.70 -3.31 11.03
CA THR A 249 9.26 -4.29 10.09
C THR A 249 9.45 -3.69 8.70
N LEU A 250 8.46 -2.90 8.24
CA LEU A 250 8.55 -2.19 6.96
C LEU A 250 9.78 -1.26 6.86
N ARG A 251 10.13 -0.61 7.98
CA ARG A 251 11.30 0.29 8.10
C ARG A 251 12.63 -0.46 8.14
N GLN A 252 12.67 -1.68 8.66
CA GLN A 252 13.88 -2.52 8.69
C GLN A 252 14.21 -3.11 7.32
N GLY A 253 13.19 -3.40 6.50
CA GLY A 253 13.33 -3.94 5.16
C GLY A 253 12.43 -5.16 4.94
N ILE A 254 11.76 -5.24 3.78
CA ILE A 254 10.81 -6.33 3.48
C ILE A 254 11.40 -7.50 2.68
N PHE A 255 12.70 -7.43 2.37
CA PHE A 255 13.44 -8.45 1.65
C PHE A 255 14.52 -9.05 2.53
N ASP A 256 14.75 -10.37 2.38
CA ASP A 256 15.88 -11.05 2.99
C ASP A 256 17.22 -10.53 2.45
N SER A 257 18.34 -11.03 3.00
CA SER A 257 19.71 -10.63 2.61
C SER A 257 20.03 -10.71 1.11
N GLY A 258 19.34 -11.58 0.35
CA GLY A 258 19.44 -11.66 -1.11
C GLY A 258 18.74 -10.53 -1.87
N GLY A 259 18.06 -9.63 -1.18
CA GLY A 259 17.30 -8.51 -1.73
C GLY A 259 17.89 -7.13 -1.48
N LEU A 260 19.12 -7.04 -0.96
CA LEU A 260 19.81 -5.77 -0.73
C LEU A 260 19.80 -4.84 -1.95
N GLY A 261 19.46 -3.57 -1.72
CA GLY A 261 19.28 -2.52 -2.70
C GLY A 261 17.99 -2.60 -3.51
N ARG A 262 16.96 -3.34 -3.06
CA ARG A 262 15.62 -3.43 -3.70
C ARG A 262 14.55 -2.64 -2.98
N GLN A 263 14.88 -1.95 -1.89
CA GLN A 263 13.96 -1.09 -1.15
C GLN A 263 14.47 0.37 -1.14
N LEU A 264 13.58 1.31 -1.48
CA LEU A 264 13.79 2.74 -1.34
C LEU A 264 12.80 3.29 -0.30
N ARG A 265 13.30 3.89 0.78
CA ARG A 265 12.47 4.55 1.80
C ARG A 265 12.65 6.06 1.71
N LEU A 266 11.56 6.77 1.52
CA LEU A 266 11.45 8.22 1.48
C LEU A 266 10.77 8.66 2.77
N ILE A 267 11.53 9.22 3.71
CA ILE A 267 10.96 9.73 4.96
C ILE A 267 10.47 11.15 4.70
N VAL A 268 9.19 11.42 4.97
CA VAL A 268 8.57 12.73 4.78
C VAL A 268 8.19 13.41 6.10
N ASP A 269 8.29 14.73 6.14
CA ASP A 269 7.74 15.54 7.24
C ASP A 269 6.21 15.65 7.17
N ARG A 270 5.61 16.21 8.21
CA ARG A 270 4.20 16.63 8.29
C ARG A 270 3.73 17.48 7.12
N GLY A 271 4.62 18.24 6.48
CA GLY A 271 4.37 18.99 5.24
C GLY A 271 4.43 18.14 3.96
N ARG A 272 4.57 16.82 4.10
CA ARG A 272 4.77 15.80 3.06
C ARG A 272 6.04 16.01 2.22
N ARG A 273 7.04 16.74 2.71
CA ARG A 273 8.32 16.94 2.00
C ARG A 273 9.32 15.85 2.34
N VAL A 274 10.11 15.41 1.37
CA VAL A 274 11.19 14.45 1.60
C VAL A 274 12.26 15.07 2.50
N LYS A 275 12.52 14.44 3.65
CA LYS A 275 13.51 14.85 4.65
C LYS A 275 14.79 14.03 4.55
N SER A 276 14.65 12.74 4.29
CA SER A 276 15.77 11.83 4.05
C SER A 276 15.36 10.69 3.13
N VAL A 277 16.37 10.07 2.52
CA VAL A 277 16.21 8.98 1.56
C VAL A 277 17.16 7.86 1.94
N GLU A 278 16.61 6.68 2.18
CA GLU A 278 17.35 5.49 2.57
C GLU A 278 17.18 4.42 1.48
N ARG A 279 18.23 3.62 1.26
CA ARG A 279 18.18 2.44 0.40
C ARG A 279 18.58 1.22 1.23
N ALA A 280 17.77 0.18 1.16
CA ALA A 280 17.96 -1.11 1.81
C ALA A 280 17.99 -2.23 0.76
#